data_AF-A0AAV9P1J5-F1
#
_entry.id   AF-A0AAV9P1J5-F1
#
_cell.length_a   1.000
_cell.length_b   1.000
_cell.length_c   1.000
_cell.angle_alpha   90.00
_cell.angle_beta   90.00
_cell.angle_gamma   90.00
#
_symmetry.space_group_name_H-M   'P 1'
#
loop_
_entity.id
_entity.type
_entity.pdbx_description
1 polymer ?
#
loop_
_entity_poly.entity_id
_entity_poly.type
_entity_poly.pdbx_seq_one_letter_code
_entity_poly.pdbx_strand_id
1 'polypeptide(L)'
;MAYLFYTLTFLFLLTSTSKHTLCHQLFPRTDTSTLPVLYLTRNIWKPHAPPIPYLTAPGTIPAPLYRIHDTISDYLDSYRYSRVPTSATFAEDAEAGFHSSNFNIAENIEAGDSRRGLDDRGKREVERIMRKRGVGFDEARRVWVSERFRREGVGEDGRPLDRKAVMFS
;
A
#
# COMPACT_ATOMS: atom_id res chain seq x y z
N MET A 1 -51.63 23.38 -10.79
CA MET A 1 -51.66 24.61 -9.95
C MET A 1 -50.80 24.55 -8.69
N ALA A 2 -50.43 23.38 -8.14
CA ALA A 2 -49.55 23.30 -6.95
C ALA A 2 -48.04 23.55 -7.23
N TYR A 3 -47.55 23.24 -8.43
CA TYR A 3 -46.13 23.40 -8.80
C TYR A 3 -45.68 24.87 -8.94
N LEU A 4 -46.60 25.79 -9.30
CA LEU A 4 -46.29 27.21 -9.44
C LEU A 4 -46.13 27.94 -8.09
N PHE A 5 -46.81 27.46 -7.04
CA PHE A 5 -46.65 28.01 -5.69
C PHE A 5 -45.30 27.60 -5.07
N TYR A 6 -44.87 26.35 -5.26
CA TYR A 6 -43.60 25.86 -4.70
C TYR A 6 -42.37 26.54 -5.31
N THR A 7 -42.38 26.82 -6.61
CA THR A 7 -41.25 27.47 -7.30
C THR A 7 -41.15 28.95 -6.94
N LEU A 8 -42.28 29.66 -6.77
CA LEU A 8 -42.29 31.06 -6.34
C LEU A 8 -41.86 31.22 -4.87
N THR A 9 -42.25 30.30 -3.97
CA THR A 9 -41.76 30.34 -2.57
C THR A 9 -40.27 30.03 -2.45
N PHE A 10 -39.73 29.15 -3.31
CA PHE A 10 -38.31 28.79 -3.29
C PHE A 10 -37.43 29.93 -3.83
N LEU A 11 -37.89 30.65 -4.87
CA LEU A 11 -37.19 31.81 -5.42
C LEU A 11 -37.19 33.02 -4.46
N PHE A 12 -38.27 33.21 -3.70
CA PHE A 12 -38.37 34.27 -2.67
C PHE A 12 -37.41 34.02 -1.49
N LEU A 13 -37.23 32.75 -1.09
CA LEU A 13 -36.26 32.37 -0.05
C LEU A 13 -34.80 32.54 -0.50
N LEU A 14 -34.48 32.33 -1.78
CA LEU A 14 -33.13 32.54 -2.31
C LEU A 14 -32.77 34.02 -2.53
N THR A 15 -33.75 34.90 -2.74
CA THR A 15 -33.53 36.33 -2.99
C THR A 15 -33.54 37.18 -1.72
N SER A 16 -34.06 36.65 -0.61
CA SER A 16 -34.09 37.33 0.70
C SER A 16 -32.74 37.31 1.44
N THR A 17 -31.74 36.55 0.99
CA THR A 17 -30.45 36.42 1.69
C THR A 17 -29.35 37.34 1.14
N SER A 18 -29.68 38.29 0.27
CA SER A 18 -28.74 39.27 -0.26
C SER A 18 -29.16 40.68 0.11
N LYS A 19 -28.77 41.13 1.31
CA LYS A 19 -28.45 42.53 1.62
C LYS A 19 -27.76 42.61 2.98
N HIS A 20 -26.57 43.18 2.92
CA HIS A 20 -25.55 43.23 3.95
C HIS A 20 -25.92 44.05 5.21
N THR A 21 -25.36 43.58 6.33
CA THR A 21 -24.89 44.30 7.53
C THR A 21 -25.90 44.80 8.57
N LEU A 22 -25.52 44.56 9.84
CA LEU A 22 -26.02 45.11 11.10
C LEU A 22 -27.25 44.41 11.70
N CYS A 23 -27.04 43.25 12.32
CA CYS A 23 -27.59 43.04 13.66
C CYS A 23 -26.81 41.93 14.37
N HIS A 24 -26.21 42.31 15.49
CA HIS A 24 -25.69 41.41 16.51
C HIS A 24 -26.85 40.55 17.04
N GLN A 25 -26.57 39.30 17.40
CA GLN A 25 -27.48 38.30 18.00
C GLN A 25 -28.26 37.43 17.00
N LEU A 26 -28.31 36.13 17.34
CA LEU A 26 -29.08 35.04 16.70
C LEU A 26 -28.35 34.15 15.67
N PHE A 27 -27.12 33.75 16.00
CA PHE A 27 -26.68 32.37 15.74
C PHE A 27 -26.29 31.75 17.09
N PRO A 28 -26.93 30.66 17.56
CA PRO A 28 -26.38 29.92 18.67
C PRO A 28 -25.11 29.20 18.19
N ARG A 29 -24.02 29.57 18.86
CA ARG A 29 -22.74 28.90 18.93
C ARG A 29 -22.93 27.37 18.96
N THR A 30 -22.10 26.65 18.21
CA THR A 30 -22.00 25.20 18.31
C THR A 30 -21.47 24.84 19.69
N ASP A 31 -22.37 24.64 20.65
CA ASP A 31 -22.04 24.10 21.97
C ASP A 31 -21.87 22.58 21.88
N THR A 32 -20.80 22.10 22.49
CA THR A 32 -20.32 20.72 22.60
C THR A 32 -21.21 19.80 23.45
N SER A 33 -22.50 20.12 23.60
CA SER A 33 -23.46 19.41 24.47
C SER A 33 -24.54 18.63 23.71
N THR A 34 -24.51 18.57 22.38
CA THR A 34 -25.53 17.87 21.57
C THR A 34 -25.39 16.35 21.56
N LEU A 35 -24.18 15.81 21.79
CA LEU A 35 -23.92 14.36 21.84
C LEU A 35 -24.66 13.64 22.99
N PRO A 36 -24.67 14.13 24.25
CA PRO A 36 -25.40 13.46 25.34
C PRO A 36 -26.91 13.52 25.16
N VAL A 37 -27.47 14.61 24.61
CA VAL A 37 -28.93 14.76 24.44
C VAL A 37 -29.49 13.78 23.40
N LEU A 38 -28.79 13.61 22.27
CA LEU A 38 -29.17 12.62 21.25
C LEU A 38 -29.11 11.18 21.79
N TYR A 39 -28.11 10.87 22.62
CA TYR A 39 -27.97 9.56 23.26
C TYR A 39 -29.04 9.30 24.33
N LEU A 40 -29.32 10.28 25.19
CA LEU A 40 -30.33 10.19 26.26
C LEU A 40 -31.75 10.02 25.69
N THR A 41 -32.04 10.66 24.56
CA THR A 41 -33.34 10.57 23.88
C THR A 41 -33.44 9.40 22.91
N ARG A 42 -32.41 8.55 22.80
CA ARG A 42 -32.32 7.43 21.83
C ARG A 42 -33.56 6.57 21.78
N ASN A 43 -34.13 6.22 22.93
CA ASN A 43 -35.28 5.31 22.98
C ASN A 43 -36.56 5.93 22.41
N ILE A 44 -36.65 7.26 22.33
CA ILE A 44 -37.82 7.99 21.80
C ILE A 44 -37.81 7.96 20.26
N TRP A 45 -36.66 8.22 19.64
CA TRP A 45 -36.59 8.35 18.18
C TRP A 45 -36.16 7.07 17.46
N LYS A 46 -35.49 6.12 18.14
CA LYS A 46 -35.03 4.85 17.54
C LYS A 46 -36.15 4.01 16.90
N PRO A 47 -37.37 3.89 17.47
CA PRO A 47 -38.47 3.16 16.84
C PRO A 47 -38.97 3.81 15.53
N HIS A 48 -38.77 5.12 15.38
CA HIS A 48 -39.17 5.90 14.20
C HIS A 48 -38.02 6.09 13.19
N ALA A 49 -36.83 5.60 13.50
CA ALA A 49 -35.69 5.69 12.60
C ALA A 49 -35.88 4.74 11.42
N PRO A 50 -35.68 5.19 10.17
CA PRO A 50 -35.72 4.29 9.03
C PRO A 50 -34.64 3.20 9.18
N PRO A 51 -34.90 1.96 8.72
CA PRO A 51 -33.92 0.90 8.80
C PRO A 51 -32.66 1.33 8.06
N ILE A 52 -31.53 1.34 8.77
CA ILE A 52 -30.24 1.59 8.16
C ILE A 52 -29.84 0.28 7.46
N PRO A 53 -29.72 0.24 6.11
CA PRO A 53 -29.25 -0.95 5.41
C PRO A 53 -27.88 -1.37 5.97
N TYR A 54 -27.49 -2.63 5.83
CA TYR A 54 -26.25 -3.26 6.35
C TYR A 54 -26.05 -3.30 7.88
N LEU A 55 -26.78 -2.50 8.68
CA LEU A 55 -26.76 -2.54 10.15
C LEU A 55 -28.01 -3.21 10.76
N THR A 56 -29.18 -2.97 10.15
CA THR A 56 -30.49 -3.41 10.69
C THR A 56 -31.39 -4.08 9.66
N ALA A 57 -30.99 -4.08 8.39
CA ALA A 57 -31.67 -4.75 7.29
C ALA A 57 -30.65 -5.16 6.21
N PRO A 58 -30.85 -6.27 5.49
CA PRO A 58 -29.99 -6.64 4.37
C PRO A 58 -30.14 -5.62 3.24
N GLY A 59 -29.02 -5.13 2.70
CA GLY A 59 -29.00 -4.16 1.60
C GLY A 59 -27.58 -3.91 1.07
N THR A 60 -27.49 -3.43 -0.16
CA THR A 60 -26.20 -3.12 -0.81
C THR A 60 -25.58 -1.88 -0.18
N ILE A 61 -24.34 -2.00 0.27
CA ILE A 61 -23.58 -0.88 0.85
C ILE A 61 -23.32 0.16 -0.25
N PRO A 62 -23.63 1.45 -0.04
CA PRO A 62 -23.39 2.48 -1.04
C PRO A 62 -21.88 2.69 -1.24
N ALA A 63 -21.49 2.90 -2.50
CA ALA A 63 -20.13 3.10 -2.95
C ALA A 63 -19.21 4.00 -2.08
N PRO A 64 -19.66 5.18 -1.60
CA PRO A 64 -18.81 6.03 -0.78
C PRO A 64 -18.33 5.37 0.52
N LEU A 65 -19.06 4.39 1.07
CA LEU A 65 -18.68 3.73 2.33
C LEU A 65 -17.56 2.69 2.15
N TYR A 66 -17.49 1.97 1.02
CA TYR A 66 -16.35 1.06 0.78
C TYR A 66 -15.03 1.86 0.70
N ARG A 67 -15.07 3.02 0.04
CA ARG A 67 -13.90 3.85 -0.18
C ARG A 67 -13.25 4.28 1.13
N ILE A 68 -14.05 4.61 2.15
CA ILE A 68 -13.56 5.03 3.46
C ILE A 68 -12.88 3.85 4.19
N HIS A 69 -13.52 2.68 4.20
CA HIS A 69 -12.96 1.48 4.82
C HIS A 69 -11.59 1.11 4.23
N ASP A 70 -11.48 1.12 2.89
CA ASP A 70 -10.25 0.76 2.18
C ASP A 70 -9.15 1.78 2.47
N THR A 71 -9.46 3.09 2.42
CA THR A 71 -8.46 4.13 2.73
C THR A 71 -7.92 4.06 4.16
N ILE A 72 -8.76 3.73 5.14
CA ILE A 72 -8.33 3.59 6.54
C ILE A 72 -7.50 2.31 6.72
N SER A 73 -7.92 1.22 6.07
CA SER A 73 -7.21 -0.05 6.11
C SER A 73 -5.82 0.08 5.50
N ASP A 74 -5.70 0.66 4.29
CA ASP A 74 -4.43 0.90 3.61
C ASP A 74 -3.48 1.78 4.45
N TYR A 75 -4.03 2.82 5.10
CA TYR A 75 -3.26 3.69 5.98
C TYR A 75 -2.70 2.92 7.19
N LEU A 76 -3.52 2.09 7.84
CA LEU A 76 -3.09 1.28 8.98
C LEU A 76 -2.13 0.15 8.57
N ASP A 77 -2.31 -0.44 7.39
CA ASP A 77 -1.48 -1.53 6.88
C ASP A 77 -0.09 -1.03 6.48
N SER A 78 0.02 0.19 5.95
CA SER A 78 1.30 0.83 5.61
C SER A 78 2.28 0.93 6.78
N TYR A 79 1.75 1.01 8.01
CA TYR A 79 2.56 1.10 9.23
C TYR A 79 2.95 -0.27 9.81
N ARG A 80 2.26 -1.34 9.41
CA ARG A 80 2.46 -2.71 9.90
C ARG A 80 3.19 -3.60 8.90
N TYR A 81 2.98 -3.38 7.62
CA TYR A 81 3.54 -4.16 6.53
C TYR A 81 4.28 -3.24 5.56
N SER A 82 5.59 -3.40 5.47
CA SER A 82 6.33 -2.90 4.31
C SER A 82 5.95 -3.75 3.11
N ARG A 83 5.31 -3.17 2.10
CA ARG A 83 5.02 -3.86 0.84
C ARG A 83 6.35 -4.42 0.31
N VAL A 84 6.42 -5.74 0.20
CA VAL A 84 7.50 -6.38 -0.56
C VAL A 84 7.47 -5.76 -1.95
N PRO A 85 8.59 -5.24 -2.49
CA PRO A 85 8.62 -4.79 -3.88
C PRO A 85 8.20 -5.96 -4.76
N THR A 86 6.99 -5.88 -5.31
CA THR A 86 6.39 -6.90 -6.18
C THR A 86 6.97 -6.85 -7.59
N SER A 87 7.91 -5.93 -7.86
CA SER A 87 8.33 -5.56 -9.21
C SER A 87 9.78 -5.90 -9.56
N ALA A 88 10.55 -6.58 -8.70
CA ALA A 88 11.85 -7.13 -9.15
C ALA A 88 11.57 -8.30 -10.11
N THR A 89 11.28 -7.95 -11.36
CA THR A 89 10.87 -8.89 -12.39
C THR A 89 12.09 -9.43 -13.12
N PHE A 90 11.95 -10.65 -13.64
CA PHE A 90 12.97 -11.24 -14.50
C PHE A 90 13.31 -10.38 -15.73
N ALA A 91 12.37 -9.54 -16.18
CA ALA A 91 12.58 -8.59 -17.27
C ALA A 91 13.62 -7.51 -16.91
N GLU A 92 13.50 -6.89 -15.74
CA GLU A 92 14.48 -5.91 -15.24
C GLU A 92 15.88 -6.56 -15.09
N ASP A 93 15.93 -7.81 -14.64
CA ASP A 93 17.19 -8.54 -14.49
C ASP A 93 17.86 -8.81 -15.85
N ALA A 94 17.07 -9.10 -16.88
CA ALA A 94 17.57 -9.27 -18.24
C ALA A 94 18.07 -7.95 -18.83
N GLU A 95 17.34 -6.85 -18.63
CA GLU A 95 17.75 -5.50 -19.06
C GLU A 95 19.04 -5.04 -18.38
N ALA A 96 19.23 -5.40 -17.10
CA ALA A 96 20.46 -5.12 -16.35
C ALA A 96 21.63 -6.05 -16.71
N GLY A 97 21.42 -7.05 -17.57
CA GLY A 97 22.46 -7.98 -18.00
C GLY A 97 22.83 -9.04 -16.97
N PHE A 98 21.92 -9.39 -16.05
CA PHE A 98 22.12 -10.47 -15.06
C PHE A 98 21.89 -11.87 -15.63
N HIS A 99 22.32 -12.13 -16.86
CA HIS A 99 22.19 -13.42 -17.53
C HIS A 99 23.52 -13.88 -18.16
N SER A 100 23.66 -15.18 -18.40
CA SER A 100 24.83 -15.76 -19.07
C SER A 100 24.45 -17.01 -19.88
N SER A 101 25.40 -17.61 -20.61
CA SER A 101 25.20 -18.87 -21.32
C SER A 101 24.74 -20.01 -20.41
N ASN A 102 25.21 -20.02 -19.16
CA ASN A 102 24.90 -21.04 -18.16
C ASN A 102 23.71 -20.63 -17.27
N PHE A 103 23.24 -19.40 -17.41
CA PHE A 103 22.15 -18.85 -16.61
C PHE A 103 21.22 -18.03 -17.50
N ASN A 104 20.28 -18.72 -18.15
CA ASN A 104 19.26 -18.11 -18.99
C ASN A 104 18.00 -17.78 -18.18
N ILE A 105 17.50 -16.56 -18.30
CA ILE A 105 16.27 -16.08 -17.64
C ILE A 105 15.14 -15.85 -18.65
N ALA A 106 15.42 -15.88 -19.96
CA ALA A 106 14.44 -15.58 -21.01
C ALA A 106 13.20 -16.50 -20.92
N GLU A 107 13.41 -17.79 -20.67
CA GLU A 107 12.32 -18.77 -20.52
C GLU A 107 11.38 -18.44 -19.35
N ASN A 108 11.92 -17.91 -18.24
CA ASN A 108 11.11 -17.53 -17.09
C ASN A 108 10.26 -16.28 -17.39
N ILE A 109 10.79 -15.36 -18.20
CA ILE A 109 10.07 -14.16 -18.67
C ILE A 109 8.91 -14.59 -19.58
N GLU A 110 9.20 -15.47 -20.55
CA GLU A 110 8.19 -15.98 -21.49
C GLU A 110 7.09 -16.79 -20.79
N ALA A 111 7.46 -17.57 -19.77
CA ALA A 111 6.51 -18.34 -18.97
C ALA A 111 5.69 -17.48 -17.98
N GLY A 112 5.96 -16.18 -17.87
CA GLY A 112 5.28 -15.28 -16.94
C GLY A 112 5.51 -15.68 -15.48
N ASP A 113 6.72 -16.14 -15.15
CA ASP A 113 7.05 -16.65 -13.83
C ASP A 113 6.97 -15.54 -12.76
N SER A 114 6.19 -15.79 -11.70
CA SER A 114 5.96 -14.86 -10.59
C SER A 114 6.95 -14.98 -9.44
N ARG A 115 7.94 -15.88 -9.54
CA ARG A 115 9.00 -16.03 -8.53
C ARG A 115 9.81 -14.73 -8.41
N ARG A 116 10.24 -14.41 -7.18
CA ARG A 116 10.96 -13.16 -6.83
C ARG A 116 12.39 -13.04 -7.43
N GLY A 117 12.79 -13.95 -8.30
CA GLY A 117 14.11 -13.92 -8.93
C GLY A 117 15.29 -13.90 -7.96
N LEU A 118 16.37 -13.23 -8.38
CA LEU A 118 17.64 -13.10 -7.64
C LEU A 118 17.50 -12.14 -6.44
N ASP A 119 18.32 -12.30 -5.39
CA ASP A 119 18.29 -11.42 -4.20
C ASP A 119 18.78 -9.99 -4.51
N ASP A 120 18.04 -8.96 -4.09
CA ASP A 120 18.34 -7.55 -4.39
C ASP A 120 19.68 -7.07 -3.82
N ARG A 121 20.05 -7.55 -2.63
CA ARG A 121 21.32 -7.16 -2.00
C ARG A 121 22.49 -7.78 -2.74
N GLY A 122 22.38 -9.06 -3.10
CA GLY A 122 23.35 -9.72 -3.96
C GLY A 122 23.48 -9.06 -5.32
N LYS A 123 22.35 -8.74 -5.98
CA LYS A 123 22.32 -8.07 -7.29
C LYS A 123 23.13 -6.77 -7.31
N ARG A 124 22.88 -5.87 -6.36
CA ARG A 124 23.60 -4.59 -6.26
C ARG A 124 25.12 -4.76 -6.14
N GLU A 125 25.57 -5.77 -5.39
CA GLU A 125 27.00 -6.03 -5.23
C GLU A 125 27.62 -6.64 -6.50
N VAL A 126 26.92 -7.56 -7.15
CA VAL A 126 27.35 -8.13 -8.43
C VAL A 126 27.43 -7.04 -9.50
N GLU A 127 26.41 -6.19 -9.61
CA GLU A 127 26.38 -5.04 -10.52
C GLU A 127 27.56 -4.09 -10.26
N ARG A 128 27.84 -3.81 -8.97
CA ARG A 128 28.99 -2.99 -8.56
C ARG A 128 30.31 -3.62 -9.04
N ILE A 129 30.46 -4.94 -8.95
CA ILE A 129 31.66 -5.65 -9.42
C ILE A 129 31.75 -5.62 -10.94
N MET A 130 30.65 -5.85 -11.66
CA MET A 130 30.57 -5.75 -13.13
C MET A 130 31.04 -4.36 -13.59
N ARG A 131 30.49 -3.29 -12.99
CA ARG A 131 30.87 -1.91 -13.31
C ARG A 131 32.31 -1.56 -12.95
N LYS A 132 32.79 -2.05 -11.80
CA LYS A 132 34.14 -1.71 -11.31
C LYS A 132 35.25 -2.44 -12.06
N ARG A 133 35.02 -3.70 -12.46
CA ARG A 133 36.04 -4.56 -13.09
C ARG A 133 35.83 -4.72 -14.60
N GLY A 134 34.69 -4.31 -15.14
CA GLY A 134 34.35 -4.49 -16.55
C GLY A 134 34.16 -5.96 -16.95
N VAL A 135 33.72 -6.80 -16.01
CA VAL A 135 33.57 -8.25 -16.21
C VAL A 135 32.10 -8.63 -16.39
N GLY A 136 31.85 -9.77 -17.05
CA GLY A 136 30.51 -10.31 -17.23
C GLY A 136 29.88 -10.83 -15.93
N PHE A 137 28.59 -11.19 -16.02
CA PHE A 137 27.78 -11.63 -14.87
C PHE A 137 28.39 -12.81 -14.09
N ASP A 138 28.83 -13.86 -14.78
CA ASP A 138 29.35 -15.06 -14.12
C ASP A 138 30.64 -14.82 -13.34
N GLU A 139 31.54 -14.03 -13.91
CA GLU A 139 32.79 -13.68 -13.24
C GLU A 139 32.53 -12.75 -12.04
N ALA A 140 31.65 -11.76 -12.20
CA ALA A 140 31.26 -10.88 -11.10
C ALA A 140 30.61 -11.68 -9.95
N ARG A 141 29.72 -12.61 -10.28
CA ARG A 141 29.08 -13.51 -9.32
C ARG A 141 30.09 -14.40 -8.61
N ARG A 142 31.04 -14.99 -9.33
CA ARG A 142 32.13 -15.80 -8.75
C ARG A 142 32.92 -14.99 -7.73
N VAL A 143 33.37 -13.79 -8.11
CA VAL A 143 34.11 -12.88 -7.23
C VAL A 143 33.31 -12.53 -5.97
N TRP A 144 32.03 -12.17 -6.13
CA TRP A 144 31.16 -11.81 -5.01
C TRP A 144 31.00 -12.97 -4.01
N VAL A 145 30.76 -14.18 -4.51
CA VAL A 145 30.61 -15.39 -3.68
C VAL A 145 31.92 -15.73 -2.97
N SER A 146 33.05 -15.69 -3.68
CA SER A 146 34.37 -15.94 -3.07
C SER A 146 34.70 -14.92 -1.98
N GLU A 147 34.44 -13.63 -2.22
CA GLU A 147 34.64 -12.58 -1.21
C GLU A 147 33.73 -12.79 0.01
N ARG A 148 32.48 -13.23 -0.22
CA ARG A 148 31.54 -13.57 0.85
C ARG A 148 32.03 -14.76 1.66
N PHE A 149 32.42 -15.86 1.03
CA PHE A 149 32.96 -17.05 1.72
C PHE A 149 34.17 -16.70 2.57
N ARG A 150 35.13 -15.96 2.02
CA ARG A 150 36.31 -15.53 2.78
C ARG A 150 35.94 -14.71 4.02
N ARG A 151 34.92 -13.85 3.92
CA ARG A 151 34.43 -13.06 5.06
C ARG A 151 33.76 -13.92 6.13
N GLU A 152 33.00 -14.94 5.73
CA GLU A 152 32.31 -15.86 6.64
C GLU A 152 33.22 -17.01 7.14
N GLY A 153 34.53 -16.97 6.85
CA GLY A 153 35.48 -17.98 7.31
C GLY A 153 35.41 -19.31 6.53
N VAL A 154 35.02 -19.25 5.26
CA VAL A 154 34.99 -20.40 4.33
C VAL A 154 36.07 -20.20 3.27
N GLY A 155 36.86 -21.24 3.01
CA GLY A 155 37.89 -21.29 1.99
C GLY A 155 37.32 -21.34 0.57
N GLU A 156 38.18 -21.15 -0.42
CA GLU A 156 37.80 -21.24 -1.85
C GLU A 156 37.38 -22.67 -2.26
N ASP A 157 37.84 -23.67 -1.51
CA ASP A 157 37.45 -25.08 -1.62
C ASP A 157 36.07 -25.37 -1.01
N GLY A 158 35.41 -24.36 -0.44
CA GLY A 158 34.11 -24.49 0.23
C GLY A 158 34.21 -25.08 1.64
N ARG A 159 35.41 -25.29 2.18
CA ARG A 159 35.59 -25.82 3.55
C ARG A 159 35.69 -24.66 4.55
N PRO A 160 35.14 -24.79 5.77
CA PRO A 160 35.40 -23.88 6.87
C PRO A 160 36.89 -23.79 7.16
N LEU A 161 37.36 -22.58 7.42
CA LEU A 161 38.73 -22.28 7.85
C LEU A 161 38.94 -22.51 9.35
N ASP A 162 37.90 -22.93 10.06
CA ASP A 162 37.99 -23.25 11.48
C ASP A 162 38.85 -24.51 11.70
N ARG A 163 39.90 -24.37 12.50
CA ARG A 163 40.81 -25.47 12.89
C ARG A 163 40.10 -26.60 13.63
N LYS A 164 38.94 -26.32 14.23
CA LYS A 164 38.13 -27.31 14.95
C LYS A 164 37.04 -27.94 14.09
N ALA A 165 36.90 -27.54 12.82
CA ALA A 165 35.91 -28.12 11.95
C ALA A 165 36.22 -29.60 11.69
N VAL A 166 35.30 -30.47 12.08
CA VAL A 166 35.34 -31.91 11.75
C VAL A 166 34.50 -32.11 10.50
N MET A 167 35.10 -32.73 9.48
CA MET A 167 34.44 -33.04 8.21
C MET A 167 34.33 -34.54 8.03
N PHE A 168 33.19 -34.97 7.50
CA PHE A 168 32.92 -36.37 7.15
C PHE A 168 32.85 -36.46 5.62
N SER A 169 33.58 -37.41 5.04
CA SER A 169 33.64 -37.67 3.60
C SER A 169 33.30 -39.13 3.30
#